data_AF-A0A2G6L1I9-F1
#
_entry.id   AF-A0A2G6L1I9-F1
#
_cell.length_a   1.000
_cell.length_b   1.000
_cell.length_c   1.000
_cell.angle_alpha   90.00
_cell.angle_beta   90.00
_cell.angle_gamma   90.00
#
_symmetry.space_group_name_H-M   'P 1'
#
loop_
_entity.id
_entity.type
_entity.pdbx_description
1 polymer ?
#
loop_
_entity_poly.entity_id
_entity_poly.type
_entity_poly.pdbx_seq_one_letter_code
_entity_poly.pdbx_strand_id
1 'polypeptide(L)'
;MKSLGELLQNPQIWRASDSLHSQLCRQQTQTTTATGFALLDQELPGGGWPQQGLMELLCPYWGAGEIPLLSPALARLSQQERWLAWVSPPWLPYAPGLAKAGIKLENMLVIQPESAKEALWAMEECLQSGSCSAVLGWPQNPLPQHLKRLHIAAEKGNSLCILMRPEQCTQQPSPAPLRIELGRLQQAIFLRILKRRGSWTSQWLQLPLPDPI
;
A
#
# COMPACT_ATOMS: atom_id res chain seq x y z
N MET A 1 30.06 -29.13 19.92
CA MET A 1 29.83 -28.25 18.75
C MET A 1 28.33 -28.15 18.56
N LYS A 2 27.74 -26.96 18.66
CA LYS A 2 26.30 -26.78 18.35
C LYS A 2 26.09 -27.04 16.87
N SER A 3 25.05 -27.79 16.52
CA SER A 3 24.77 -28.09 15.12
C SER A 3 24.28 -26.83 14.40
N LEU A 4 24.50 -26.75 13.08
CA LEU A 4 23.98 -25.64 12.26
C LEU A 4 22.46 -25.46 12.45
N GLY A 5 21.72 -26.56 12.64
CA GLY A 5 20.28 -26.55 12.90
C GLY A 5 19.89 -25.85 14.21
N GLU A 6 20.66 -26.04 15.29
CA GLU A 6 20.43 -25.36 16.57
C GLU A 6 20.73 -23.86 16.50
N LEU A 7 21.76 -23.49 15.73
CA LEU A 7 22.12 -22.09 15.53
C LEU A 7 21.04 -21.37 14.72
N LEU A 8 20.52 -22.03 13.68
CA LEU A 8 19.34 -21.62 12.90
C LEU A 8 18.01 -21.77 13.65
N GLN A 9 17.98 -21.95 14.96
CA GLN A 9 16.75 -21.77 15.77
C GLN A 9 16.79 -20.50 16.62
N ASN A 10 17.92 -19.79 16.63
CA ASN A 10 18.06 -18.56 17.40
C ASN A 10 17.28 -17.39 16.73
N PRO A 11 16.35 -16.73 17.45
CA PRO A 11 15.57 -15.60 16.94
C PRO A 11 16.38 -14.32 16.74
N GLN A 12 17.60 -14.23 17.28
CA GLN A 12 18.49 -13.07 17.12
C GLN A 12 19.31 -13.10 15.82
N ILE A 13 19.22 -14.17 15.04
CA ILE A 13 19.95 -14.29 13.78
C ILE A 13 19.07 -13.74 12.65
N TRP A 14 19.57 -12.72 11.96
CA TRP A 14 18.93 -12.20 10.77
C TRP A 14 19.03 -13.22 9.63
N ARG A 15 17.88 -13.67 9.11
CA ARG A 15 17.82 -14.69 8.04
C ARG A 15 17.27 -14.05 6.78
N ALA A 16 18.18 -13.66 5.89
CA ALA A 16 17.87 -12.95 4.66
C ALA A 16 16.94 -13.74 3.72
N SER A 17 17.04 -15.08 3.72
CA SER A 17 16.61 -15.92 2.59
C SER A 17 15.88 -17.21 2.98
N ASP A 18 15.47 -17.38 4.24
CA ASP A 18 14.72 -18.57 4.67
C ASP A 18 13.23 -18.49 4.27
N SER A 19 12.96 -18.33 2.98
CA SER A 19 11.64 -18.50 2.39
C SER A 19 11.09 -19.93 2.59
N LEU A 20 11.99 -20.92 2.74
CA LEU A 20 11.68 -22.32 3.03
C LEU A 20 11.27 -22.60 4.49
N HIS A 21 11.66 -21.75 5.45
CA HIS A 21 11.21 -21.83 6.86
C HIS A 21 10.14 -20.78 7.20
N SER A 22 9.47 -20.25 6.18
CA SER A 22 8.46 -19.18 6.27
C SER A 22 7.28 -19.47 7.21
N GLN A 23 7.10 -20.71 7.71
CA GLN A 23 6.08 -21.01 8.71
C GLN A 23 6.34 -20.37 10.08
N LEU A 24 7.60 -20.10 10.46
CA LEU A 24 7.92 -19.47 11.75
C LEU A 24 7.91 -17.93 11.68
N CYS A 25 8.30 -17.33 10.55
CA CYS A 25 8.12 -15.88 10.32
C CYS A 25 6.67 -15.47 10.00
N ARG A 26 5.79 -16.43 9.65
CA ARG A 26 4.32 -16.22 9.54
C ARG A 26 3.65 -15.80 10.86
N GLN A 27 4.35 -15.86 12.00
CA GLN A 27 3.80 -15.50 13.30
C GLN A 27 3.71 -13.99 13.57
N GLN A 28 4.18 -13.12 12.67
CA GLN A 28 3.54 -11.81 12.55
C GLN A 28 2.29 -12.02 11.71
N THR A 29 1.15 -12.24 12.39
CA THR A 29 -0.20 -12.29 11.82
C THR A 29 -0.52 -10.94 11.18
N GLN A 30 0.06 -10.70 10.00
CA GLN A 30 -0.24 -9.53 9.21
C GLN A 30 -1.61 -9.79 8.59
N THR A 31 -2.62 -9.08 9.09
CA THR A 31 -3.95 -9.14 8.53
C THR A 31 -3.91 -8.51 7.14
N THR A 32 -4.47 -9.22 6.18
CA THR A 32 -4.52 -8.80 4.78
C THR A 32 -5.96 -8.63 4.31
N THR A 33 -6.12 -7.91 3.21
CA THR A 33 -7.37 -7.77 2.48
C THR A 33 -7.14 -8.23 1.06
N ALA A 34 -7.96 -9.14 0.54
CA ALA A 34 -7.85 -9.61 -0.83
C ALA A 34 -7.82 -8.42 -1.81
N THR A 35 -6.98 -8.53 -2.84
CA THR A 35 -6.81 -7.46 -3.83
C THR A 35 -7.94 -7.39 -4.84
N GLY A 36 -8.73 -8.46 -4.95
CA GLY A 36 -9.68 -8.66 -6.04
C GLY A 36 -9.05 -9.28 -7.29
N PHE A 37 -7.74 -9.53 -7.27
CA PHE A 37 -7.00 -10.15 -8.37
C PHE A 37 -6.22 -11.36 -7.87
N ALA A 38 -6.66 -12.55 -8.26
CA ALA A 38 -6.05 -13.80 -7.77
C ALA A 38 -4.54 -13.90 -8.07
N LEU A 39 -4.09 -13.39 -9.22
CA LEU A 39 -2.66 -13.35 -9.57
C LEU A 39 -1.85 -12.46 -8.63
N LEU A 40 -2.42 -11.34 -8.17
CA LEU A 40 -1.76 -10.45 -7.24
C LEU A 40 -1.79 -10.99 -5.81
N ASP A 41 -2.91 -11.60 -5.40
CA ASP A 41 -3.03 -12.23 -4.08
C ASP A 41 -1.98 -13.33 -3.88
N GLN A 42 -1.68 -14.12 -4.91
CA GLN A 42 -0.63 -15.15 -4.86
C GLN A 42 0.77 -14.58 -4.64
N GLU A 43 1.02 -13.36 -5.13
CA GLU A 43 2.30 -12.70 -5.01
C GLU A 43 2.42 -11.89 -3.71
N LEU A 44 1.32 -11.41 -3.11
CA LEU A 44 1.42 -10.62 -1.88
C LEU A 44 1.61 -11.49 -0.63
N PRO A 45 2.50 -11.11 0.29
CA PRO A 45 2.63 -11.79 1.58
C PRO A 45 1.29 -11.83 2.31
N GLY A 46 0.83 -13.02 2.68
CA GLY A 46 -0.46 -13.19 3.36
C GLY A 46 -1.69 -13.10 2.44
N GLY A 47 -1.53 -13.10 1.12
CA GLY A 47 -2.66 -13.28 0.20
C GLY A 47 -3.45 -12.00 -0.13
N GLY A 48 -2.87 -10.81 0.04
CA GLY A 48 -3.57 -9.57 -0.26
C GLY A 48 -2.86 -8.30 0.21
N TRP A 49 -3.55 -7.17 0.13
CA TRP A 49 -3.11 -5.88 0.62
C TRP A 49 -2.89 -5.92 2.14
N PRO A 50 -1.83 -5.28 2.67
CA PRO A 50 -1.70 -5.11 4.11
C PRO A 50 -2.84 -4.24 4.65
N GLN A 51 -3.34 -4.52 5.86
CA GLN A 51 -4.38 -3.68 6.48
C GLN A 51 -3.82 -2.43 7.17
N GLN A 52 -2.52 -2.40 7.48
CA GLN A 52 -1.86 -1.25 8.10
C GLN A 52 -0.42 -1.09 7.62
N GLY A 53 0.15 0.06 7.92
CA GLY A 53 1.52 0.42 7.55
C GLY A 53 1.58 1.17 6.23
N LEU A 54 2.77 1.21 5.61
CA LEU A 54 3.02 1.99 4.40
C LEU A 54 3.13 1.09 3.17
N MET A 55 2.37 1.40 2.12
CA MET A 55 2.64 0.94 0.76
C MET A 55 2.95 2.12 -0.15
N GLU A 56 3.79 1.89 -1.16
CA GLU A 56 4.00 2.83 -2.25
C GLU A 56 3.46 2.25 -3.56
N LEU A 57 2.73 3.09 -4.29
CA LEU A 57 2.27 2.81 -5.63
C LEU A 57 2.92 3.82 -6.60
N LEU A 58 3.88 3.32 -7.37
CA LEU A 58 4.72 4.08 -8.28
C LEU A 58 4.05 4.08 -9.66
N CYS A 59 3.59 5.24 -10.10
CA CYS A 59 2.75 5.39 -11.28
C CYS A 59 3.53 6.09 -12.40
N PRO A 60 3.38 5.66 -13.67
CA PRO A 60 4.00 6.32 -14.81
C PRO A 60 3.39 7.71 -15.04
N TYR A 61 2.09 7.81 -14.79
CA TYR A 61 1.28 9.02 -14.75
C TYR A 61 0.08 8.75 -13.85
N TRP A 62 -0.57 9.81 -13.38
CA TRP A 62 -1.81 9.70 -12.61
C TRP A 62 -2.98 9.30 -13.51
N GLY A 63 -3.80 8.35 -13.06
CA GLY A 63 -4.84 7.72 -13.88
C GLY A 63 -4.36 6.50 -14.66
N ALA A 64 -3.19 5.94 -14.34
CA ALA A 64 -2.69 4.71 -14.95
C ALA A 64 -3.52 3.46 -14.57
N GLY A 65 -4.36 3.55 -13.53
CA GLY A 65 -5.21 2.46 -13.06
C GLY A 65 -5.08 2.17 -11.58
N GLU A 66 -4.43 3.07 -10.83
CA GLU A 66 -4.21 2.97 -9.40
C GLU A 66 -5.52 2.86 -8.60
N ILE A 67 -6.54 3.65 -8.95
CA ILE A 67 -7.82 3.63 -8.23
C ILE A 67 -8.62 2.36 -8.55
N PRO A 68 -8.80 1.95 -9.82
CA PRO A 68 -9.40 0.65 -10.13
C PRO A 68 -8.69 -0.54 -9.44
N LEU A 69 -7.35 -0.55 -9.43
CA LEU A 69 -6.56 -1.60 -8.76
C LEU A 69 -6.85 -1.68 -7.26
N LEU A 70 -6.97 -0.53 -6.59
CA LEU A 70 -7.22 -0.45 -5.15
C LEU A 70 -8.70 -0.55 -4.78
N SER A 71 -9.61 -0.38 -5.75
CA SER A 71 -11.04 -0.22 -5.50
C SER A 71 -11.67 -1.34 -4.66
N PRO A 72 -11.33 -2.64 -4.80
CA PRO A 72 -11.92 -3.67 -3.94
C PRO A 72 -11.52 -3.49 -2.46
N ALA A 73 -10.28 -3.07 -2.22
CA ALA A 73 -9.78 -2.80 -0.88
C ALA A 73 -10.41 -1.53 -0.29
N LEU A 74 -10.48 -0.45 -1.09
CA LEU A 74 -11.11 0.80 -0.67
C LEU A 74 -12.60 0.61 -0.39
N ALA A 75 -13.32 -0.14 -1.21
CA ALA A 75 -14.72 -0.47 -0.98
C ALA A 75 -14.89 -1.15 0.38
N ARG A 76 -14.08 -2.17 0.70
CA ARG A 76 -14.11 -2.85 1.99
C ARG A 76 -13.73 -1.94 3.16
N LEU A 77 -12.67 -1.15 3.02
CA LEU A 77 -12.19 -0.24 4.07
C LEU A 77 -13.18 0.90 4.32
N SER A 78 -13.94 1.33 3.31
CA SER A 78 -14.99 2.35 3.45
C SER A 78 -16.21 1.86 4.24
N GLN A 79 -16.41 0.54 4.37
CA GLN A 79 -17.48 -0.02 5.20
C GLN A 79 -17.14 0.02 6.69
N GLN A 80 -15.88 0.29 7.04
CA GLN A 80 -15.52 0.58 8.42
C GLN A 80 -16.10 1.94 8.81
N GLU A 81 -16.53 2.13 10.06
CA GLU A 81 -16.93 3.44 10.61
C GLU A 81 -15.70 4.34 10.85
N ARG A 82 -14.85 4.44 9.82
CA ARG A 82 -13.55 5.14 9.78
C ARG A 82 -13.38 5.77 8.40
N TRP A 83 -12.72 6.91 8.36
CA TRP A 83 -12.52 7.70 7.15
C TRP A 83 -11.56 7.04 6.14
N LEU A 84 -11.86 7.17 4.86
CA LEU A 84 -10.91 7.10 3.76
C LEU A 84 -10.46 8.51 3.41
N ALA A 85 -9.26 8.89 3.84
CA ALA A 85 -8.72 10.22 3.56
C ALA A 85 -7.93 10.22 2.25
N TRP A 86 -8.21 11.21 1.41
CA TRP A 86 -7.50 11.49 0.16
C TRP A 86 -6.78 12.83 0.32
N VAL A 87 -5.46 12.79 0.43
CA VAL A 87 -4.64 13.98 0.74
C VAL A 87 -3.87 14.43 -0.48
N SER A 88 -4.15 15.66 -0.92
CA SER A 88 -3.56 16.26 -2.12
C SER A 88 -3.79 15.46 -3.41
N PRO A 89 -4.98 14.88 -3.68
CA PRO A 89 -5.18 14.16 -4.92
C PRO A 89 -4.94 15.08 -6.13
N PRO A 90 -4.31 14.60 -7.22
CA PRO A 90 -3.94 15.43 -8.37
C PRO A 90 -5.16 16.04 -9.06
N TRP A 91 -6.31 15.36 -8.97
CA TRP A 91 -7.62 15.85 -9.37
C TRP A 91 -8.67 15.43 -8.36
N LEU A 92 -9.83 16.10 -8.38
CA LEU A 92 -10.95 15.72 -7.54
C LEU A 92 -11.42 14.30 -7.91
N PRO A 93 -11.49 13.35 -6.95
CA PRO A 93 -11.96 12.01 -7.24
C PRO A 93 -13.42 12.00 -7.73
N TYR A 94 -13.70 11.26 -8.80
CA TYR A 94 -15.02 11.22 -9.41
C TYR A 94 -16.01 10.38 -8.57
N ALA A 95 -16.85 11.07 -7.80
CA ALA A 95 -17.73 10.45 -6.80
C ALA A 95 -18.69 9.37 -7.36
N PRO A 96 -19.40 9.55 -8.49
CA PRO A 96 -20.27 8.50 -9.05
C PRO A 96 -19.50 7.23 -9.40
N GLY A 97 -18.28 7.37 -9.92
CA GLY A 97 -17.39 6.25 -10.20
C GLY A 97 -17.03 5.47 -8.94
N LEU A 98 -16.58 6.18 -7.90
CA LEU A 98 -16.21 5.57 -6.63
C LEU A 98 -17.41 4.85 -5.98
N ALA A 99 -18.61 5.44 -6.06
CA ALA A 99 -19.84 4.80 -5.58
C ALA A 99 -20.16 3.51 -6.38
N LYS A 100 -20.01 3.54 -7.71
CA LYS A 100 -20.16 2.35 -8.56
C LYS A 100 -19.15 1.26 -8.19
N ALA A 101 -17.94 1.64 -7.77
CA ALA A 101 -16.92 0.73 -7.28
C ALA A 101 -17.20 0.21 -5.84
N GLY A 102 -18.32 0.58 -5.22
CA GLY A 102 -18.71 0.13 -3.88
C GLY A 102 -18.07 0.93 -2.73
N ILE A 103 -17.45 2.07 -3.02
CA ILE A 103 -16.86 2.94 -2.01
C ILE A 103 -17.97 3.81 -1.39
N LYS A 104 -18.08 3.71 -0.07
CA LYS A 104 -19.05 4.44 0.74
C LYS A 104 -18.62 5.90 0.91
N LEU A 105 -19.22 6.79 0.11
CA LEU A 105 -18.83 8.19 0.00
C LEU A 105 -19.00 8.99 1.30
N GLU A 106 -19.94 8.63 2.17
CA GLU A 106 -20.13 9.30 3.47
C GLU A 106 -18.96 9.08 4.43
N ASN A 107 -18.10 8.09 4.16
CA ASN A 107 -16.88 7.80 4.89
C ASN A 107 -15.63 8.24 4.13
N MET A 108 -15.76 9.15 3.16
CA MET A 108 -14.64 9.68 2.38
C MET A 108 -14.36 11.14 2.71
N LEU A 109 -13.08 11.46 2.94
CA LEU A 109 -12.61 12.82 3.19
C LEU A 109 -11.58 13.21 2.12
N VAL A 110 -11.76 14.37 1.49
CA VAL A 110 -10.76 14.94 0.57
C VAL A 110 -10.11 16.14 1.25
N ILE A 111 -8.79 16.10 1.41
CA ILE A 111 -7.99 17.14 2.05
C ILE A 111 -7.10 17.77 0.98
N GLN A 112 -7.18 19.09 0.82
CA GLN A 112 -6.34 19.88 -0.09
C GLN A 112 -5.52 20.91 0.70
N PRO A 113 -4.35 20.50 1.23
CA PRO A 113 -3.43 21.38 1.94
C PRO A 113 -2.76 22.39 0.99
N GLU A 114 -2.31 23.52 1.51
CA GLU A 114 -1.68 24.58 0.71
C GLU A 114 -0.19 24.29 0.44
N SER A 115 0.43 23.46 1.29
CA SER A 115 1.87 23.14 1.19
C SER A 115 2.17 21.64 1.29
N ALA A 116 3.31 21.22 0.73
CA ALA A 116 3.79 19.84 0.84
C ALA A 116 4.05 19.43 2.30
N LYS A 117 4.43 20.39 3.16
CA LYS A 117 4.62 20.16 4.60
C LYS A 117 3.29 19.89 5.29
N GLU A 118 2.26 20.70 5.00
CA GLU A 118 0.91 20.47 5.53
C GLU A 118 0.31 19.17 5.01
N ALA A 119 0.58 18.78 3.77
CA ALA A 119 0.14 17.48 3.25
C ALA A 119 0.72 16.31 4.04
N LEU A 120 2.03 16.33 4.30
CA LEU A 120 2.66 15.29 5.12
C LEU A 120 2.15 15.30 6.57
N TRP A 121 1.94 16.49 7.13
CA TRP A 121 1.35 16.63 8.47
C TRP A 121 -0.08 16.09 8.53
N ALA A 122 -0.94 16.48 7.60
CA ALA A 122 -2.33 16.02 7.53
C ALA A 122 -2.41 14.49 7.35
N MET A 123 -1.54 13.91 6.53
CA MET A 123 -1.42 12.46 6.40
C MET A 123 -1.02 11.82 7.73
N GLU A 124 -0.01 12.35 8.42
CA GLU A 124 0.45 11.83 9.71
C GLU A 124 -0.65 11.87 10.77
N GLU A 125 -1.39 12.98 10.87
CA GLU A 125 -2.52 13.14 11.79
C GLU A 125 -3.66 12.16 11.47
N CYS A 126 -4.07 12.08 10.20
CA CYS A 126 -5.10 11.14 9.75
C CYS A 126 -4.72 9.70 10.12
N LEU A 127 -3.46 9.31 9.85
CA LEU A 127 -2.96 7.97 10.12
C LEU A 127 -2.92 7.65 11.61
N GLN A 128 -2.37 8.54 12.44
CA GLN A 128 -2.16 8.26 13.87
C GLN A 128 -3.42 8.36 14.72
N SER A 129 -4.45 9.07 14.25
CA SER A 129 -5.70 9.31 15.00
C SER A 129 -6.48 8.04 15.32
N GLY A 130 -6.29 6.97 14.55
CA GLY A 130 -7.16 5.78 14.59
C GLY A 130 -8.52 5.98 13.94
N SER A 131 -8.83 7.19 13.43
CA SER A 131 -10.11 7.51 12.80
C SER A 131 -10.16 7.21 11.31
N CYS A 132 -9.03 6.93 10.65
CA CYS A 132 -8.98 6.64 9.21
C CYS A 132 -8.66 5.17 8.95
N SER A 133 -9.44 4.45 8.15
CA SER A 133 -9.12 3.08 7.76
C SER A 133 -8.00 3.05 6.70
N ALA A 134 -7.96 4.05 5.83
CA ALA A 134 -6.84 4.30 4.93
C ALA A 134 -6.63 5.79 4.67
N VAL A 135 -5.39 6.13 4.32
CA VAL A 135 -4.98 7.45 3.84
C VAL A 135 -4.24 7.28 2.53
N LEU A 136 -4.83 7.78 1.45
CA LEU A 136 -4.21 7.90 0.14
C LEU A 136 -3.58 9.28 0.04
N GLY A 137 -2.31 9.36 -0.34
CA GLY A 137 -1.63 10.65 -0.44
C GLY A 137 -0.73 10.78 -1.65
N TRP A 138 -0.65 11.99 -2.20
CA TRP A 138 0.23 12.38 -3.30
C TRP A 138 1.19 13.51 -2.86
N PRO A 139 2.03 13.31 -1.83
CA PRO A 139 2.91 14.36 -1.36
C PRO A 139 4.03 14.63 -2.36
N GLN A 140 4.42 15.90 -2.46
CA GLN A 140 5.52 16.33 -3.30
C GLN A 140 6.85 16.04 -2.60
N ASN A 141 7.68 15.20 -3.21
CA ASN A 141 9.07 14.92 -2.82
C ASN A 141 9.30 14.58 -1.33
N PRO A 142 8.60 13.59 -0.75
CA PRO A 142 8.84 13.18 0.63
C PRO A 142 10.24 12.58 0.82
N LEU A 143 10.97 13.04 1.83
CA LEU A 143 12.24 12.45 2.26
C LEU A 143 12.01 11.11 2.97
N PRO A 144 13.00 10.20 3.00
CA PRO A 144 12.88 8.88 3.66
C PRO A 144 12.44 8.95 5.13
N GLN A 145 12.84 9.99 5.87
CA GLN A 145 12.41 10.22 7.25
C GLN A 145 10.90 10.49 7.37
N HIS A 146 10.31 11.18 6.39
CA HIS A 146 8.87 11.44 6.36
C HIS A 146 8.12 10.13 6.10
N LEU A 147 8.61 9.31 5.17
CA LEU A 147 8.05 7.99 4.89
C LEU A 147 8.09 7.07 6.12
N LYS A 148 9.20 7.09 6.87
CA LYS A 148 9.32 6.34 8.13
C LYS A 148 8.31 6.83 9.17
N ARG A 149 8.13 8.15 9.31
CA ARG A 149 7.12 8.74 10.22
C ARG A 149 5.70 8.32 9.82
N LEU A 150 5.36 8.42 8.54
CA LEU A 150 4.06 7.97 8.02
C LEU A 150 3.83 6.48 8.27
N HIS A 151 4.85 5.64 8.09
CA HIS A 151 4.76 4.21 8.40
C HIS A 151 4.46 3.97 9.88
N ILE A 152 5.17 4.65 10.79
CA ILE A 152 4.94 4.52 12.24
C ILE A 152 3.55 5.03 12.63
N ALA A 153 3.10 6.15 12.07
CA ALA A 153 1.76 6.68 12.30
C ALA A 153 0.67 5.71 11.82
N ALA A 154 0.88 5.09 10.66
CA ALA A 154 -0.01 4.08 10.09
C ALA A 154 -0.12 2.83 10.97
N GLU A 155 1.01 2.34 11.49
CA GLU A 155 1.02 1.22 12.46
C GLU A 155 0.33 1.62 13.77
N LYS A 156 0.59 2.82 14.29
CA LYS A 156 -0.01 3.32 15.54
C LYS A 156 -1.54 3.42 15.46
N GLY A 157 -2.06 3.91 14.35
CA GLY A 157 -3.51 4.07 14.16
C GLY A 157 -4.20 2.86 13.55
N ASN A 158 -3.51 1.74 13.31
CA ASN A 158 -4.05 0.59 12.58
C ASN A 158 -4.70 1.02 11.24
N SER A 159 -3.96 1.82 10.47
CA SER A 159 -4.43 2.49 9.25
C SER A 159 -3.53 2.11 8.08
N LEU A 160 -4.09 1.99 6.88
CA LEU A 160 -3.31 1.76 5.66
C LEU A 160 -2.88 3.09 5.03
N CYS A 161 -1.56 3.34 4.95
CA CYS A 161 -1.01 4.47 4.19
C CYS A 161 -0.66 4.02 2.77
N ILE A 162 -1.32 4.62 1.78
CA ILE A 162 -1.08 4.38 0.36
C ILE A 162 -0.47 5.63 -0.24
N LEU A 163 0.82 5.55 -0.54
CA LEU A 163 1.57 6.67 -1.05
C LEU A 163 1.69 6.57 -2.57
N MET A 164 1.02 7.48 -3.26
CA MET A 164 1.04 7.60 -4.72
C MET A 164 2.27 8.43 -5.11
N ARG A 165 3.17 7.83 -5.90
CA ARG A 165 4.44 8.46 -6.28
C ARG A 165 4.71 8.30 -7.77
N PRO A 166 5.45 9.23 -8.41
CA PRO A 166 5.90 9.05 -9.78
C PRO A 166 6.87 7.85 -9.92
N GLU A 167 6.84 7.16 -11.06
CA GLU A 167 7.71 6.01 -11.36
C GLU A 167 9.21 6.33 -11.30
N GLN A 168 9.61 7.59 -11.45
CA GLN A 168 11.01 8.01 -11.29
C GLN A 168 11.54 7.76 -9.87
N CYS A 169 10.64 7.55 -8.89
CA CYS A 169 11.00 7.19 -7.53
C CYS A 169 11.34 5.69 -7.34
N THR A 170 11.24 4.85 -8.38
CA THR A 170 11.56 3.41 -8.31
C THR A 170 12.95 3.14 -7.73
N GLN A 171 13.96 3.89 -8.19
CA GLN A 171 15.36 3.78 -7.76
C GLN A 171 15.66 4.45 -6.41
N GLN A 172 14.72 5.21 -5.85
CA GLN A 172 14.93 5.87 -4.57
C GLN A 172 14.78 4.87 -3.41
N PRO A 173 15.64 4.96 -2.38
CA PRO A 173 15.51 4.14 -1.19
C PRO A 173 14.21 4.50 -0.46
N SER A 174 13.50 3.47 0.00
CA SER A 174 12.23 3.66 0.69
C SER A 174 12.06 2.70 1.86
N PRO A 175 11.58 3.18 3.02
CA PRO A 175 11.26 2.33 4.16
C PRO A 175 9.97 1.52 3.96
N ALA A 176 9.16 1.82 2.93
CA ALA A 176 7.89 1.14 2.69
C ALA A 176 8.09 -0.38 2.58
N PRO A 177 7.39 -1.22 3.37
CA PRO A 177 7.48 -2.68 3.28
C PRO A 177 6.92 -3.25 1.98
N LEU A 178 5.99 -2.55 1.33
CA LEU A 178 5.42 -2.91 0.03
C LEU A 178 5.61 -1.75 -0.96
N ARG A 179 6.24 -2.03 -2.10
CA ARG A 179 6.39 -1.09 -3.22
C ARG A 179 5.96 -1.77 -4.49
N ILE A 180 5.03 -1.16 -5.21
CA ILE A 180 4.51 -1.66 -6.48
C ILE A 180 4.71 -0.57 -7.52
N GLU A 181 5.17 -0.98 -8.69
CA GLU A 181 5.22 -0.14 -9.88
C GLU A 181 4.10 -0.55 -10.82
N LEU A 182 3.37 0.46 -11.29
CA LEU A 182 2.34 0.30 -12.29
C LEU A 182 2.90 0.55 -13.69
N GLY A 183 2.34 -0.16 -14.63
CA GLY A 183 2.38 0.13 -16.06
C GLY A 183 0.96 0.09 -16.59
N ARG A 184 0.70 0.80 -17.69
CA ARG A 184 -0.59 0.71 -18.38
C ARG A 184 -0.36 0.41 -19.85
N LEU A 185 -1.05 -0.62 -20.34
CA LEU A 185 -1.11 -0.94 -21.76
C LEU A 185 -2.56 -1.22 -22.13
N GLN A 186 -3.15 -0.34 -22.94
CA GLN A 186 -4.51 -0.46 -23.48
C GLN A 186 -5.58 -0.78 -22.42
N GLN A 187 -6.04 -2.04 -22.35
CA GLN A 187 -7.15 -2.53 -21.52
C GLN A 187 -6.69 -3.43 -20.36
N ALA A 188 -5.41 -3.34 -19.96
CA ALA A 188 -4.88 -4.10 -18.83
C ALA A 188 -4.02 -3.22 -17.93
N ILE A 189 -4.05 -3.56 -16.63
CA ILE A 189 -3.14 -3.00 -15.64
C ILE A 189 -1.94 -3.94 -15.59
N PHE A 190 -0.76 -3.39 -15.87
CA PHE A 190 0.49 -4.10 -15.64
C PHE A 190 1.05 -3.63 -14.31
N LEU A 191 1.62 -4.54 -13.52
CA LEU A 191 2.35 -4.12 -12.33
C LEU A 191 3.50 -5.06 -12.02
N ARG A 192 4.49 -4.55 -11.30
CA ARG A 192 5.53 -5.37 -10.68
C ARG A 192 5.73 -4.98 -9.23
N ILE A 193 5.95 -5.97 -8.39
CA ILE A 193 6.29 -5.76 -6.98
C ILE A 193 7.79 -5.53 -6.89
N LEU A 194 8.20 -4.33 -6.50
CA LEU A 194 9.60 -3.96 -6.32
C LEU A 194 10.14 -4.34 -4.94
N LYS A 195 9.25 -4.38 -3.94
CA LYS A 195 9.60 -4.70 -2.57
C LYS A 195 8.41 -5.31 -1.88
N ARG A 196 8.62 -6.43 -1.17
CA ARG A 196 7.65 -7.08 -0.29
C ARG A 196 8.38 -7.76 0.85
N ARG A 197 7.70 -8.00 1.97
CA ARG A 197 8.27 -8.77 3.08
C ARG A 197 8.51 -10.23 2.66
N GLY A 198 9.69 -10.75 2.96
CA GLY A 198 9.99 -12.19 2.83
C GLY A 198 10.12 -12.74 1.40
N SER A 199 10.13 -11.90 0.37
CA SER A 199 10.31 -12.36 -1.01
C SER A 199 10.94 -11.28 -1.90
N TRP A 200 11.54 -11.72 -2.99
CA TRP A 200 12.20 -10.89 -4.00
C TRP A 200 11.18 -10.21 -4.92
N THR A 201 11.68 -9.33 -5.79
CA THR A 201 10.91 -8.64 -6.83
C THR A 201 10.10 -9.62 -7.69
N SER A 202 8.88 -9.26 -8.06
CA SER A 202 8.09 -10.07 -9.01
C SER A 202 8.47 -9.76 -10.46
N GLN A 203 8.11 -10.66 -11.38
CA GLN A 203 7.98 -10.30 -12.79
C GLN A 203 6.78 -9.35 -12.99
N TRP A 204 6.66 -8.78 -14.18
CA TRP A 204 5.46 -8.02 -14.56
C TRP A 204 4.25 -8.95 -14.58
N LEU A 205 3.21 -8.57 -13.83
CA LEU A 205 1.92 -9.21 -13.79
C LEU A 205 0.96 -8.43 -14.67
N GLN A 206 0.18 -9.15 -15.47
CA GLN A 206 -0.92 -8.56 -16.24
C GLN A 206 -2.23 -8.85 -15.52
N LEU A 207 -2.94 -7.78 -15.16
CA LEU A 207 -4.26 -7.85 -14.55
C LEU A 207 -5.31 -7.30 -15.52
N PRO A 208 -6.51 -7.91 -15.58
CA PRO A 208 -7.61 -7.34 -16.35
C PRO A 208 -7.93 -5.94 -15.80
N LEU A 209 -8.23 -4.99 -16.68
CA LEU A 209 -8.74 -3.70 -16.22
C LEU A 209 -10.13 -3.92 -15.58
N PRO A 210 -10.37 -3.45 -14.35
CA PRO A 210 -11.72 -3.38 -13.79
C PRO A 210 -12.60 -2.47 -14.64
N ASP A 211 -13.93 -2.62 -14.51
CA ASP A 211 -14.87 -1.69 -15.13
C ASP A 211 -14.49 -0.23 -14.81
N PRO A 212 -14.59 0.70 -15.78
CA PRO A 212 -14.23 2.09 -15.55
C PRO A 212 -15.06 2.69 -14.41
N ILE A 213 -14.31 3.34 -13.51
CA ILE A 213 -14.75 4.17 -12.37
C ILE A 213 -14.90 5.60 -12.90
#